data_AF-A0A8S4BS31-F1
#
_entry.id   AF-A0A8S4BS31-F1
#
_cell.length_a   1.000
_cell.length_b   1.000
_cell.length_c   1.000
_cell.angle_alpha   90.00
_cell.angle_beta   90.00
_cell.angle_gamma   90.00
#
_symmetry.space_group_name_H-M   'P 1'
#
loop_
_entity.id
_entity.type
_entity.pdbx_description
1 polymer ?
#
loop_
_entity_poly.entity_id
_entity_poly.type
_entity_poly.pdbx_seq_one_letter_code
_entity_poly.pdbx_strand_id
1 'polypeptide(L)'
;MTRPLFPAEDVENFEVAALPLETQRNIEADSFWCMSKLLDGIQDNYTFAQPGIQNKVKALEELVSRIDVDIHNHFKRYEVEYLQFAFRWMNNLLMRELPLRCTIRLWDTYQASSVGVLH
;
A
#
# COMPACT_ATOMS: atom_id res chain seq x y z
N MET A 1 6.32 2.32 33.39
CA MET A 1 5.39 1.98 32.30
C MET A 1 4.46 3.16 32.08
N THR A 2 4.88 4.12 31.27
CA THR A 2 4.08 5.30 30.92
C THR A 2 3.06 4.90 29.86
N ARG A 3 1.78 5.01 30.24
CA ARG A 3 0.59 4.97 29.38
C ARG A 3 0.82 5.81 28.11
N PRO A 4 0.42 5.36 26.90
CA PRO A 4 0.48 6.22 25.72
C PRO A 4 -0.36 7.48 25.96
N LEU A 5 0.25 8.64 25.75
CA LEU A 5 -0.32 9.95 26.07
C LEU A 5 -1.24 10.52 24.97
N PHE A 6 -1.65 9.69 24.02
CA PHE A 6 -2.64 10.03 23.03
C PHE A 6 -3.77 9.01 23.18
N PRO A 7 -5.01 9.43 23.50
CA PRO A 7 -6.13 8.56 23.20
C PRO A 7 -6.05 8.26 21.70
N ALA A 8 -6.36 7.02 21.32
CA ALA A 8 -6.56 6.63 19.93
C ALA A 8 -7.82 7.32 19.38
N GLU A 9 -7.86 8.64 19.44
CA GLU A 9 -8.90 9.51 18.91
C GLU A 9 -8.84 9.39 17.40
N ASP A 10 -9.64 8.44 16.93
CA ASP A 10 -10.43 8.49 15.71
C ASP A 10 -9.83 9.29 14.55
N VAL A 11 -8.62 8.91 14.13
CA VAL A 11 -7.98 9.41 12.91
C VAL A 11 -8.92 9.28 11.70
N GLU A 12 -9.82 8.30 11.73
CA GLU A 12 -10.81 8.04 10.69
C GLU A 12 -11.99 9.04 10.72
N ASN A 13 -12.34 9.60 11.88
CA ASN A 13 -13.49 10.50 12.03
C ASN A 13 -13.12 11.93 12.46
N PHE A 14 -11.86 12.33 12.35
CA PHE A 14 -11.43 13.69 12.68
C PHE A 14 -11.95 14.73 11.66
N GLU A 15 -12.62 15.77 12.15
CA GLU A 15 -13.17 16.83 11.30
C GLU A 15 -12.08 17.84 10.89
N VAL A 16 -11.38 17.54 9.79
CA VAL A 16 -10.33 18.41 9.23
C VAL A 16 -10.82 19.83 8.91
N ALA A 17 -12.09 19.97 8.52
CA ALA A 17 -12.71 21.25 8.17
C ALA A 17 -12.81 22.24 9.35
N ALA A 18 -12.77 21.74 10.60
CA ALA A 18 -12.80 22.56 11.79
C ALA A 18 -11.45 23.24 12.10
N LEU A 19 -10.37 22.85 11.42
CA LEU A 19 -9.03 23.43 11.62
C LEU A 19 -8.90 24.82 10.99
N PRO A 20 -7.96 25.67 11.46
CA PRO A 20 -7.61 26.91 10.79
C PRO A 20 -7.17 26.67 9.33
N LEU A 21 -7.52 27.57 8.41
CA LEU A 21 -7.22 27.42 6.98
C LEU A 21 -5.73 27.25 6.70
N GLU A 22 -4.86 27.92 7.45
CA GLU A 22 -3.41 27.76 7.34
C GLU A 22 -2.96 26.33 7.67
N THR A 23 -3.50 25.73 8.75
CA THR A 23 -3.22 24.35 9.13
C THR A 23 -3.72 23.37 8.07
N GLN A 24 -4.93 23.59 7.52
CA GLN A 24 -5.46 22.75 6.44
C GLN A 24 -4.54 22.75 5.21
N ARG A 25 -4.06 23.94 4.79
CA ARG A 25 -3.14 24.08 3.66
C ARG A 25 -1.79 23.41 3.90
N ASN A 26 -1.26 23.50 5.12
CA ASN A 26 -0.01 22.82 5.47
C ASN A 26 -0.18 21.30 5.42
N ILE A 27 -1.27 20.75 5.98
CA ILE A 27 -1.58 19.31 5.92
C ILE A 27 -1.75 18.84 4.47
N GLU A 28 -2.46 19.62 3.64
CA GLU A 28 -2.64 19.31 2.22
C GLU A 28 -1.29 19.26 1.48
N ALA A 29 -0.45 20.27 1.67
CA ALA A 29 0.87 20.35 1.04
C ALA A 29 1.77 19.17 1.49
N ASP A 30 1.84 18.90 2.80
CA ASP A 30 2.64 17.80 3.34
C ASP A 30 2.14 16.45 2.83
N SER A 31 0.83 16.24 2.79
CA SER A 31 0.21 15.01 2.27
C SER A 31 0.54 14.80 0.79
N PHE A 32 0.47 15.87 -0.02
CA PHE A 32 0.81 15.83 -1.44
C PHE A 32 2.28 15.44 -1.66
N TRP A 33 3.21 16.09 -0.96
CA TRP A 33 4.64 15.82 -1.12
C TRP A 33 5.04 14.44 -0.60
N CYS A 34 4.49 14.01 0.54
CA CYS A 34 4.74 12.67 1.07
C CYS A 34 4.23 11.59 0.10
N MET A 35 3.01 11.75 -0.43
CA MET A 35 2.46 10.80 -1.40
C MET A 35 3.25 10.81 -2.71
N SER A 36 3.66 11.98 -3.21
CA SER A 36 4.49 12.09 -4.41
C SER A 36 5.81 11.32 -4.25
N LYS A 37 6.46 11.45 -3.09
CA LYS A 37 7.69 10.71 -2.76
C LYS A 37 7.47 9.20 -2.65
N LEU A 38 6.33 8.77 -2.12
CA LEU A 38 5.98 7.34 -2.10
C LEU A 38 5.79 6.79 -3.52
N LEU A 39 5.15 7.57 -4.40
CA LEU A 39 4.87 7.19 -5.78
C LEU A 39 6.10 7.23 -6.70
N ASP A 40 7.14 8.00 -6.35
CA ASP A 40 8.38 8.11 -7.14
C ASP A 40 9.01 6.73 -7.42
N GLY A 41 8.88 5.76 -6.50
CA GLY A 41 9.42 4.41 -6.67
C GLY A 41 8.54 3.43 -7.45
N ILE A 42 7.30 3.82 -7.81
CA ILE A 42 6.31 2.93 -8.43
C ILE A 42 5.56 3.59 -9.59
N GLN A 43 6.18 4.57 -10.24
CA GLN A 43 5.55 5.32 -11.33
C GLN A 43 5.08 4.41 -12.48
N ASP A 44 5.81 3.33 -12.74
CA ASP A 44 5.50 2.31 -13.76
C ASP A 44 4.21 1.53 -13.49
N ASN A 45 3.69 1.55 -12.25
CA ASN A 45 2.37 1.02 -11.94
C ASN A 45 1.24 1.87 -12.56
N TYR A 46 1.48 3.14 -12.86
CA TYR A 46 0.45 4.10 -13.28
C TYR A 46 0.66 4.64 -14.70
N THR A 47 1.62 4.10 -15.46
CA THR A 47 1.81 4.40 -16.88
C THR A 47 0.88 3.58 -17.78
N PHE A 48 0.86 3.86 -19.08
CA PHE A 48 0.03 3.16 -20.05
C PHE A 48 0.26 1.64 -19.99
N ALA A 49 -0.84 0.87 -19.97
CA ALA A 49 -0.86 -0.58 -19.79
C ALA A 49 -0.31 -1.12 -18.45
N GLN A 50 0.12 -0.23 -17.54
CA GLN A 50 0.54 -0.54 -16.17
C GLN A 50 1.55 -1.71 -16.07
N PRO A 51 2.68 -1.65 -16.81
CA PRO A 51 3.66 -2.75 -16.85
C PRO A 51 4.24 -3.08 -15.47
N GLY A 52 4.37 -2.09 -14.58
CA GLY A 52 4.86 -2.30 -13.21
C GLY A 52 3.98 -3.26 -12.40
N ILE A 53 2.66 -3.13 -12.54
CA ILE A 53 1.72 -4.02 -11.85
C ILE A 53 1.81 -5.43 -12.42
N GLN A 54 1.84 -5.59 -13.74
CA GLN A 54 1.94 -6.90 -14.37
C GLN A 54 3.21 -7.64 -13.95
N ASN A 55 4.35 -6.94 -13.93
CA ASN A 55 5.63 -7.48 -13.47
C ASN A 55 5.57 -7.91 -12.01
N LYS A 56 5.00 -7.08 -11.12
CA LYS A 56 4.85 -7.40 -9.69
C LYS A 56 3.92 -8.60 -9.45
N VAL A 57 2.83 -8.72 -10.19
CA VAL A 57 1.91 -9.86 -10.11
C VAL A 57 2.60 -11.15 -10.58
N LYS A 58 3.38 -11.08 -11.66
CA LYS A 58 4.18 -12.24 -12.13
C LYS A 58 5.25 -12.64 -11.11
N ALA A 59 5.95 -11.67 -10.54
CA ALA A 59 6.93 -11.93 -9.49
C ALA A 59 6.29 -12.57 -8.25
N LEU A 60 5.07 -12.17 -7.89
CA LEU A 60 4.29 -12.82 -6.83
C LEU A 60 3.96 -14.28 -7.19
N GLU A 61 3.49 -14.55 -8.41
CA GLU A 61 3.21 -15.92 -8.86
C GLU A 61 4.48 -16.80 -8.78
N GLU A 62 5.61 -16.31 -9.30
CA GLU A 62 6.90 -17.01 -9.26
C GLU A 62 7.34 -17.28 -7.82
N LEU A 63 7.21 -16.29 -6.93
CA LEU A 63 7.58 -16.41 -5.52
C LEU A 63 6.72 -17.47 -4.80
N VAL A 64 5.40 -17.39 -4.96
CA VAL A 64 4.48 -18.35 -4.32
C VAL A 64 4.71 -19.76 -4.87
N SER A 65 4.96 -19.91 -6.18
CA SER A 65 5.27 -21.21 -6.78
C SER A 65 6.52 -21.89 -6.20
N ARG A 66 7.44 -21.12 -5.60
CA ARG A 66 8.68 -21.62 -4.99
C ARG A 66 8.56 -21.85 -3.49
N ILE A 67 7.76 -21.04 -2.80
CA ILE A 67 7.60 -21.10 -1.34
C ILE A 67 6.47 -22.05 -0.94
N ASP A 68 5.35 -22.02 -1.65
CA ASP A 68 4.15 -22.81 -1.36
C ASP A 68 3.52 -23.35 -2.65
N VAL A 69 4.06 -24.49 -3.09
CA VAL A 69 3.63 -25.20 -4.30
C VAL A 69 2.17 -25.68 -4.18
N ASP A 70 1.72 -26.02 -2.98
CA ASP A 70 0.37 -26.54 -2.75
C ASP A 70 -0.68 -25.44 -2.99
N ILE A 71 -0.45 -24.23 -2.47
CA ILE A 71 -1.30 -23.06 -2.74
C ILE A 71 -1.26 -22.70 -4.24
N HIS A 72 -0.08 -22.66 -4.86
CA HIS A 72 0.03 -22.35 -6.29
C HIS A 72 -0.77 -23.34 -7.15
N ASN A 73 -0.65 -24.63 -6.88
CA ASN A 73 -1.38 -25.68 -7.59
C ASN A 73 -2.88 -25.62 -7.30
N HIS A 74 -3.29 -25.22 -6.10
CA HIS A 74 -4.68 -25.00 -5.76
C HIS A 74 -5.28 -23.90 -6.63
N PHE A 75 -4.63 -22.74 -6.76
CA PHE A 75 -5.10 -21.67 -7.64
C PHE A 75 -5.21 -22.13 -9.09
N LYS A 76 -4.21 -22.86 -9.61
CA LYS A 76 -4.28 -23.42 -10.97
C LYS A 76 -5.43 -24.41 -11.16
N ARG A 77 -5.67 -25.27 -10.17
CA ARG A 77 -6.76 -26.27 -10.22
C ARG A 77 -8.15 -25.63 -10.31
N TYR A 78 -8.33 -24.48 -9.65
CA TYR A 78 -9.58 -23.73 -9.64
C TYR A 78 -9.60 -22.58 -10.65
N GLU A 79 -8.62 -22.52 -11.56
CA GLU A 79 -8.51 -21.48 -12.60
C GLU A 79 -8.53 -20.05 -12.03
N VAL A 80 -7.97 -19.87 -10.82
CA VAL A 80 -7.79 -18.57 -10.18
C VAL A 80 -6.46 -17.99 -10.64
N GLU A 81 -6.53 -16.94 -11.45
CA GLU A 81 -5.34 -16.21 -11.93
C GLU A 81 -4.89 -15.19 -10.88
N TYR A 82 -3.57 -15.07 -10.67
CA TYR A 82 -3.01 -14.10 -9.72
C TYR A 82 -3.48 -12.67 -9.99
N LEU A 83 -3.64 -12.31 -11.26
CA LEU A 83 -4.10 -10.98 -11.66
C LEU A 83 -5.49 -10.63 -11.11
N GLN A 84 -6.38 -11.62 -10.93
CA GLN A 84 -7.76 -11.40 -10.47
C GLN A 84 -7.83 -10.82 -9.05
N PHE A 85 -6.86 -11.14 -8.18
CA PHE A 85 -6.81 -10.62 -6.82
C PHE A 85 -5.63 -9.67 -6.58
N ALA A 86 -4.44 -10.01 -7.08
CA ALA A 86 -3.21 -9.29 -6.76
C ALA A 86 -3.09 -7.95 -7.48
N PHE A 87 -3.82 -7.74 -8.58
CA PHE A 87 -3.86 -6.43 -9.24
C PHE A 87 -4.24 -5.33 -8.25
N ARG A 88 -5.32 -5.55 -7.48
CA ARG A 88 -5.80 -4.57 -6.49
C ARG A 88 -4.79 -4.36 -5.37
N TRP A 89 -4.07 -5.41 -4.99
CA TRP A 89 -3.03 -5.36 -3.97
C TRP A 89 -1.88 -4.46 -4.40
N MET A 90 -1.36 -4.65 -5.61
CA MET A 90 -0.24 -3.87 -6.15
C MET A 90 -0.65 -2.42 -6.46
N ASN A 91 -1.84 -2.21 -7.03
CA ASN A 91 -2.32 -0.89 -7.42
C ASN A 91 -2.59 0.03 -6.22
N ASN A 92 -3.05 -0.54 -5.09
CA ASN A 92 -3.45 0.22 -3.91
C ASN A 92 -2.55 -0.05 -2.70
N LEU A 93 -1.39 -0.67 -2.90
CA LEU A 93 -0.43 -0.99 -1.84
C LEU A 93 -1.08 -1.65 -0.62
N LEU A 94 -1.97 -2.62 -0.87
CA LEU A 94 -2.76 -3.36 0.12
C LEU A 94 -3.74 -2.54 0.97
N MET A 95 -3.91 -1.23 0.74
CA MET A 95 -4.79 -0.37 1.56
C MET A 95 -6.26 -0.79 1.54
N ARG A 96 -6.67 -1.62 0.57
CA ARG A 96 -8.05 -2.14 0.43
C ARG A 96 -8.25 -3.48 1.14
N GLU A 97 -7.16 -4.12 1.58
CA GLU A 97 -7.19 -5.41 2.27
C GLU A 97 -6.95 -5.26 3.79
N LEU A 98 -6.43 -4.10 4.21
CA LEU A 98 -6.03 -3.82 5.59
C LEU A 98 -6.76 -2.60 6.17
N PRO A 99 -7.12 -2.60 7.46
CA PRO A 99 -7.61 -1.41 8.16
C PRO A 99 -6.60 -0.26 8.09
N LEU A 100 -7.04 1.00 8.14
CA LEU A 100 -6.18 2.19 7.96
C LEU A 100 -4.95 2.16 8.87
N ARG A 101 -5.13 1.85 10.16
CA ARG A 101 -4.02 1.73 11.13
C ARG A 101 -2.95 0.71 10.72
N CYS A 102 -3.36 -0.39 10.10
CA CYS A 102 -2.43 -1.42 9.61
C CYS A 102 -1.72 -0.95 8.35
N THR A 103 -2.43 -0.24 7.47
CA THR A 103 -1.85 0.38 6.26
C THR A 103 -0.80 1.43 6.64
N ILE A 104 -1.08 2.32 7.58
CA ILE A 104 -0.12 3.32 8.10
C ILE A 104 1.13 2.60 8.62
N ARG A 105 0.95 1.60 9.50
CA ARG A 105 2.08 0.84 10.04
C ARG A 105 2.88 0.10 8.96
N LEU A 106 2.22 -0.45 7.95
CA LEU A 106 2.88 -1.09 6.82
C LEU A 106 3.74 -0.07 6.05
N TRP A 107 3.18 1.10 5.79
CA TRP A 107 3.83 2.18 5.04
C TRP A 107 5.01 2.80 5.80
N ASP A 108 5.02 2.78 7.14
CA ASP A 108 6.22 3.14 7.92
C ASP A 108 7.44 2.28 7.52
N THR A 109 7.23 0.97 7.36
CA THR A 109 8.30 0.04 6.94
C THR A 109 8.72 0.30 5.50
N TYR A 110 7.76 0.59 4.62
CA TYR A 110 8.04 0.90 3.22
C TYR A 110 8.90 2.16 3.06
N GLN A 111 8.64 3.20 3.85
CA GLN A 111 9.42 4.45 3.82
C GLN A 111 10.79 4.32 4.50
N ALA A 112 10.92 3.46 5.52
CA ALA A 112 12.19 3.22 6.20
C ALA A 112 13.15 2.32 5.40
N SER A 113 12.64 1.50 4.49
CA SER A 113 13.45 0.62 3.66
C SER A 113 14.22 1.43 2.60
N SER A 114 15.56 1.35 2.64
CA SER A 114 16.44 1.92 1.60
C SER A 114 16.28 1.27 0.22
N VAL A 115 15.47 0.21 0.13
CA VAL A 115 15.23 -0.60 -1.08
C VAL A 115 13.95 -0.16 -1.82
N GLY A 116 13.15 0.75 -1.26
CA GLY A 116 11.89 1.20 -1.84
C GLY A 116 10.76 0.16 -1.76
N VAL A 117 9.56 0.56 -2.20
CA VAL A 117 8.34 -0.27 -2.18
C VAL A 117 8.39 -1.28 -3.32
N LEU A 118 9.12 -2.39 -3.13
CA LEU A 118 9.21 -3.52 -4.05
C LEU A 118 9.95 -3.19 -5.37
N HIS A 119 11.25 -3.46 -5.39
CA HIS A 119 11.97 -3.77 -6.62
C HIS A 119 12.08 -5.28 -6.80
#